data_AF-A0A8S1M3N4-F1
#
_entry.id   AF-A0A8S1M3N4-F1
#
_cell.length_a   1.000
_cell.length_b   1.000
_cell.length_c   1.000
_cell.angle_alpha   90.00
_cell.angle_beta   90.00
_cell.angle_gamma   90.00
#
_symmetry.space_group_name_H-M   'P 1'
#
loop_
_entity.id
_entity.type
_entity.pdbx_description
1 polymer ?
#
loop_
_entity_poly.entity_id
_entity_poly.type
_entity_poly.pdbx_seq_one_letter_code
_entity_poly.pdbx_strand_id
1 'polypeptide(L)'
;MLQESTNSLSSFPNLSALCKKDEKQKQSLEKLLKHKPNVVKSLDIYAQNIEEYLKDQRKRIAYLKKREESYYDSRPIQAYDEALIMQYNRVKAKQFYLQQSQKKLSQQPSPEQQLNRTPSKYFDKNYTPLKRNEKFEIPSLQPINVSPQKELKPIQFRYNYTMQVNDPLLRQVLSIRQQWFEVPNNSFSHLQWLTQLLDFSNLIKQDAVSKRQMVNLMEFQHEWSTKSQLYNNLCSISPELALKVLPPGFVLNFKISQWVEDLDFIQEYLIVNHPQKDKQQKFPFSVYVPNKGGQTYNKQISRLIQDIPKLWICKSATGSGAMLINNNDQLQTFLIQQYKDQKEFVIQKYIANPLLYNGKKFDIQINVLVNQDNQMYISTEPTGRCCQLNYDLNSLDPFIHTKPKQAISHQNLVDFLSSQGISLKDLLNQIKTSISLIPCKLNRRQRKYCMQIFGFDYLLDESKKIHLIGINANPIYTFVELDGAFKLTIDKIFPINNKSDEKSIWICLN
;
A
#
# COMPACT_ATOMS: atom_id res chain seq x y z
N MET A 1 2.81 47.98 24.31
CA MET A 1 2.08 47.45 25.48
C MET A 1 1.25 46.27 25.01
N LEU A 2 1.55 45.07 25.52
CA LEU A 2 0.71 43.86 25.67
C LEU A 2 1.65 42.69 25.96
N GLN A 3 2.38 42.77 27.08
CA GLN A 3 2.90 41.58 27.77
C GLN A 3 1.79 41.13 28.73
N GLU A 4 0.78 40.44 28.20
CA GLU A 4 -0.26 39.85 29.04
C GLU A 4 0.23 38.49 29.58
N SER A 5 0.70 38.54 30.83
CA SER A 5 0.41 37.57 31.90
C SER A 5 0.30 36.07 31.55
N THR A 6 1.32 35.46 30.95
CA THR A 6 1.42 33.98 30.83
C THR A 6 2.10 33.32 32.04
N ASN A 7 1.68 33.65 33.26
CA ASN A 7 2.27 33.11 34.49
C ASN A 7 1.38 32.07 35.21
N SER A 8 0.23 31.72 34.63
CA SER A 8 -0.72 30.78 35.21
C SER A 8 -0.94 29.57 34.30
N LEU A 9 -1.04 28.38 34.90
CA LEU A 9 -1.43 27.16 34.19
C LEU A 9 -2.84 27.28 33.57
N SER A 10 -3.67 28.21 34.07
CA SER A 10 -4.97 28.52 33.47
C SER A 10 -4.89 29.08 32.04
N SER A 11 -3.73 29.59 31.64
CA SER A 11 -3.45 30.05 30.26
C SER A 11 -3.14 28.89 29.29
N PHE A 12 -3.01 27.66 29.80
CA PHE A 12 -2.67 26.44 29.05
C PHE A 12 -3.80 25.39 29.25
N PRO A 13 -4.88 25.51 28.47
CA PRO A 13 -6.13 24.80 28.74
C PRO A 13 -6.01 23.27 28.62
N ASN A 14 -5.11 22.76 27.77
CA ASN A 14 -4.97 21.33 27.52
C ASN A 14 -4.20 20.63 28.66
N LEU A 15 -3.12 21.24 29.14
CA LEU A 15 -2.42 20.78 30.35
C LEU A 15 -3.27 20.93 31.59
N SER A 16 -4.00 22.04 31.71
CA SER A 16 -4.95 22.27 32.80
C SER A 16 -6.02 21.17 32.85
N ALA A 17 -6.52 20.72 31.68
CA ALA A 17 -7.48 19.62 31.59
C ALA A 17 -6.89 18.25 32.02
N LEU A 18 -5.66 17.94 31.63
CA LEU A 18 -4.98 16.68 32.00
C LEU A 18 -4.63 16.62 33.50
N CYS A 19 -4.32 17.75 34.13
CA CYS A 19 -3.90 17.80 35.53
C CYS A 19 -5.07 17.83 36.53
N LYS A 20 -6.33 17.83 36.07
CA LYS A 20 -7.54 17.95 36.92
C LYS A 20 -7.68 16.88 38.02
N LYS A 21 -6.85 15.83 38.02
CA LYS A 21 -6.92 14.72 38.98
C LYS A 21 -5.65 14.50 39.81
N ASP A 22 -4.59 15.27 39.58
CA ASP A 22 -3.32 15.10 40.29
C ASP A 22 -2.67 16.44 40.64
N GLU A 23 -2.87 16.86 41.89
CA GLU A 23 -2.43 18.16 42.38
C GLU A 23 -0.90 18.27 42.50
N LYS A 24 -0.17 17.14 42.60
CA LYS A 24 1.31 17.14 42.59
C LYS A 24 1.86 17.43 41.20
N GLN A 25 1.20 16.92 40.16
CA GLN A 25 1.58 17.21 38.77
C GLN A 25 1.33 18.67 38.43
N LYS A 26 0.20 19.23 38.86
CA LYS A 26 -0.13 20.64 38.71
C LYS A 26 0.93 21.55 39.34
N GLN A 27 1.30 21.30 40.60
CA GLN A 27 2.35 22.07 41.29
C GLN A 27 3.72 21.97 40.60
N SER A 28 4.05 20.81 40.04
CA SER A 28 5.30 20.61 39.29
C SER A 28 5.32 21.39 37.98
N LEU A 29 4.20 21.44 37.27
CA LEU A 29 4.04 22.22 36.04
C LEU A 29 4.00 23.72 36.29
N GLU A 30 3.39 24.18 37.38
CA GLU A 30 3.42 25.59 37.79
C GLU A 30 4.85 26.06 38.14
N LYS A 31 5.65 25.19 38.79
CA LYS A 31 7.09 25.44 38.99
C LYS A 31 7.83 25.48 37.66
N LEU A 32 7.53 24.55 36.75
CA LEU A 32 8.15 24.49 35.42
C LEU A 32 7.81 25.73 34.58
N LEU A 33 6.58 26.24 34.69
CA LEU A 33 6.11 27.44 33.98
C LEU A 33 6.89 28.68 34.37
N LYS A 34 7.22 28.83 35.67
CA LYS A 34 8.04 29.94 36.18
C LYS A 34 9.48 29.92 35.65
N HIS A 35 10.05 28.74 35.42
CA HIS A 35 11.47 28.61 35.05
C HIS A 35 11.70 28.36 33.55
N LYS A 36 10.75 27.71 32.86
CA LYS A 36 10.86 27.28 31.45
C LYS A 36 9.50 27.36 30.73
N PRO A 37 8.98 28.57 30.47
CA PRO A 37 7.65 28.75 29.88
C PRO A 37 7.51 28.14 28.47
N ASN A 38 8.58 28.12 27.68
CA ASN A 38 8.58 27.50 26.35
C ASN A 38 8.34 25.99 26.40
N VAL A 39 8.84 25.31 27.43
CA VAL A 39 8.64 23.86 27.61
C VAL A 39 7.19 23.55 27.98
N VAL A 40 6.57 24.38 28.83
CA VAL A 40 5.15 24.24 29.17
C VAL A 40 4.26 24.46 27.96
N LYS A 41 4.59 25.43 27.10
CA LYS A 41 3.88 25.64 25.83
C LYS A 41 3.97 24.42 24.90
N SER A 42 5.14 23.79 24.77
CA SER A 42 5.30 22.55 24.00
C SER A 42 4.52 21.38 24.60
N LEU A 43 4.48 21.28 25.93
CA LEU A 43 3.70 20.26 26.64
C LEU A 43 2.19 20.47 26.48
N ASP A 44 1.71 21.72 26.40
CA ASP A 44 0.29 22.03 26.13
C ASP A 44 -0.14 21.61 24.72
N ILE A 45 0.75 21.78 23.74
CA ILE A 45 0.52 21.29 22.37
C ILE A 45 0.52 19.75 22.35
N TYR A 46 1.43 19.11 23.08
CA TYR A 46 1.44 17.65 23.20
C TYR A 46 0.15 17.12 23.86
N ALA A 47 -0.32 17.80 24.90
CA ALA A 47 -1.59 17.52 25.55
C ALA A 47 -2.78 17.61 24.59
N GLN A 48 -2.80 18.63 23.71
CA GLN A 48 -3.82 18.76 22.66
C GLN A 48 -3.83 17.56 21.71
N ASN A 49 -2.67 17.09 21.25
CA ASN A 49 -2.58 15.92 20.37
C ASN A 49 -3.11 14.64 21.03
N ILE A 50 -2.88 14.48 22.34
CA ILE A 50 -3.44 13.37 23.12
C ILE A 50 -4.96 13.50 23.22
N GLU A 51 -5.48 14.69 23.52
CA GLU A 51 -6.92 14.92 23.57
C GLU A 51 -7.60 14.70 22.22
N GLU A 52 -6.99 15.11 21.11
CA GLU A 52 -7.49 14.86 19.75
C GLU A 52 -7.50 13.37 19.44
N TYR A 53 -6.43 12.64 19.78
CA TYR A 53 -6.40 11.18 19.67
C TYR A 53 -7.52 10.53 20.49
N LEU A 54 -7.72 10.94 21.74
CA LEU A 54 -8.79 10.42 22.60
C LEU A 54 -10.19 10.81 22.09
N LYS A 55 -10.35 12.00 21.51
CA LYS A 55 -11.59 12.47 20.88
C LYS A 55 -11.93 11.61 19.66
N ASP A 56 -10.94 11.25 18.85
CA ASP A 56 -11.13 10.35 17.72
C ASP A 56 -11.43 8.91 18.19
N GLN A 57 -10.82 8.43 19.29
CA GLN A 57 -11.25 7.17 19.90
C GLN A 57 -12.70 7.25 20.41
N ARG A 58 -13.11 8.35 21.04
CA ARG A 58 -14.49 8.55 21.49
C ARG A 58 -15.48 8.62 20.33
N LYS A 59 -15.14 9.30 19.23
CA LYS A 59 -15.95 9.32 17.99
C LYS A 59 -16.06 7.92 17.40
N ARG A 60 -14.97 7.16 17.36
CA ARG A 60 -14.97 5.77 16.92
C ARG A 60 -15.86 4.91 17.80
N ILE A 61 -15.79 5.04 19.13
CA ILE A 61 -16.67 4.35 20.08
C ILE A 61 -18.13 4.78 19.88
N ALA A 62 -18.42 6.07 19.69
CA ALA A 62 -19.77 6.58 19.46
C ALA A 62 -20.35 6.12 18.11
N TYR A 63 -19.52 6.04 17.07
CA TYR A 63 -19.86 5.48 15.77
C TYR A 63 -20.21 3.98 15.88
N LEU A 64 -19.44 3.23 16.68
CA LEU A 64 -19.74 1.83 16.96
C LEU A 64 -21.05 1.66 17.76
N LYS A 65 -21.36 2.59 18.67
CA LYS A 65 -22.60 2.58 19.47
C LYS A 65 -23.87 2.99 18.70
N LYS A 66 -23.76 3.81 17.65
CA LYS A 66 -24.92 4.25 16.83
C LYS A 66 -25.44 3.19 15.85
N ARG A 67 -24.83 2.00 15.81
CA ARG A 67 -25.16 0.93 14.86
C ARG A 67 -26.03 -0.20 15.43
N GLU A 68 -26.52 -0.07 16.66
CA GLU A 68 -27.31 -1.12 17.31
C GLU A 68 -28.82 -0.82 17.33
N GLU A 69 -29.54 -1.34 16.32
CA GLU A 69 -30.94 -1.81 16.31
C GLU A 69 -31.21 -2.50 14.94
N SER A 70 -32.07 -3.50 14.72
CA SER A 70 -32.31 -4.83 15.32
C SER A 70 -32.85 -5.75 14.19
N TYR A 71 -32.17 -6.86 13.85
CA TYR A 71 -32.76 -8.11 13.33
C TYR A 71 -31.69 -9.24 13.25
N TYR A 72 -32.13 -10.49 13.40
CA TYR A 72 -31.40 -11.67 13.92
C TYR A 72 -30.26 -12.30 13.09
N ASP A 73 -29.36 -12.94 13.85
CA ASP A 73 -28.43 -14.06 13.58
C ASP A 73 -27.29 -13.95 12.56
N SER A 74 -26.12 -13.51 13.05
CA SER A 74 -24.86 -14.31 13.06
C SER A 74 -23.68 -13.53 13.68
N ARG A 75 -23.02 -14.13 14.68
CA ARG A 75 -21.74 -13.66 15.29
C ARG A 75 -20.52 -14.14 14.45
N PRO A 76 -19.23 -13.88 14.83
CA PRO A 76 -18.59 -12.90 15.75
C PRO A 76 -17.44 -12.11 15.02
N ILE A 77 -16.69 -11.15 15.60
CA ILE A 77 -15.52 -11.28 16.52
C ILE A 77 -15.05 -9.81 16.77
N GLN A 78 -15.16 -9.17 17.95
CA GLN A 78 -14.50 -9.34 19.26
C GLN A 78 -12.97 -9.25 19.32
N ALA A 79 -12.51 -8.42 20.25
CA ALA A 79 -11.13 -8.27 20.67
C ALA A 79 -10.47 -9.62 20.97
N TYR A 80 -9.32 -9.89 20.36
CA TYR A 80 -8.47 -11.02 20.71
C TYR A 80 -7.09 -10.50 21.05
N ASP A 81 -6.81 -10.41 22.35
CA ASP A 81 -5.43 -10.61 22.85
C ASP A 81 -5.35 -11.22 24.26
N GLU A 82 -6.46 -11.41 25.00
CA GLU A 82 -6.42 -12.12 26.30
C GLU A 82 -7.04 -13.55 26.24
N ALA A 83 -8.10 -13.77 25.45
CA ALA A 83 -8.74 -15.09 25.34
C ALA A 83 -7.91 -16.10 24.50
N LEU A 84 -7.11 -15.61 23.54
CA LEU A 84 -6.30 -16.45 22.65
C LEU A 84 -5.10 -17.06 23.41
N ILE A 85 -4.56 -16.35 24.41
CA ILE A 85 -3.53 -16.86 25.33
C ILE A 85 -4.11 -17.94 26.26
N MET A 86 -5.32 -17.77 26.78
CA MET A 86 -5.99 -18.81 27.61
C MET A 86 -6.41 -20.04 26.80
N GLN A 87 -6.84 -19.88 25.55
CA GLN A 87 -7.23 -21.01 24.69
C GLN A 87 -5.99 -21.74 24.14
N TYR A 88 -4.91 -21.03 23.82
CA TYR A 88 -3.61 -21.62 23.49
C TYR A 88 -3.04 -22.43 24.66
N ASN A 89 -3.13 -21.92 25.90
CA ASN A 89 -2.70 -22.65 27.10
C ASN A 89 -3.62 -23.85 27.42
N ARG A 90 -4.94 -23.76 27.18
CA ARG A 90 -5.87 -24.91 27.32
C ARG A 90 -5.67 -25.99 26.26
N VAL A 91 -5.35 -25.62 25.01
CA VAL A 91 -5.06 -26.57 23.93
C VAL A 91 -3.70 -27.24 24.15
N LYS A 92 -2.67 -26.50 24.59
CA LYS A 92 -1.39 -27.09 25.01
C LYS A 92 -1.56 -28.04 26.20
N ALA A 93 -2.36 -27.70 27.21
CA ALA A 93 -2.66 -28.59 28.34
C ALA A 93 -3.41 -29.85 27.90
N LYS A 94 -4.39 -29.72 26.98
CA LYS A 94 -5.16 -30.86 26.45
C LYS A 94 -4.30 -31.77 25.54
N GLN A 95 -3.38 -31.20 24.76
CA GLN A 95 -2.40 -31.95 23.97
C GLN A 95 -1.35 -32.65 24.85
N PHE A 96 -0.92 -32.03 25.95
CA PHE A 96 -0.01 -32.64 26.94
C PHE A 96 -0.66 -33.85 27.64
N TYR A 97 -1.95 -33.77 28.01
CA TYR A 97 -2.70 -34.89 28.59
C TYR A 97 -3.03 -36.00 27.57
N LEU A 98 -3.29 -35.67 26.30
CA LEU A 98 -3.51 -36.64 25.22
C LEU A 98 -2.22 -37.39 24.82
N GLN A 99 -1.05 -36.74 24.89
CA GLN A 99 0.25 -37.39 24.68
C GLN A 99 0.65 -38.31 25.85
N GLN A 100 0.21 -38.00 27.07
CA GLN A 100 0.37 -38.89 28.24
C GLN A 100 -0.56 -40.12 28.15
N SER A 101 -1.78 -39.99 27.61
CA SER A 101 -2.72 -41.11 27.46
C SER A 101 -2.40 -42.02 26.27
N GLN A 102 -1.80 -41.49 25.19
CA GLN A 102 -1.34 -42.29 24.04
C GLN A 102 -0.05 -43.08 24.31
N LYS A 103 0.75 -42.72 25.33
CA LYS A 103 1.88 -43.55 25.79
C LYS A 103 1.46 -44.81 26.57
N LYS A 104 0.16 -44.99 26.87
CA LYS A 104 -0.37 -46.20 27.56
C LYS A 104 -1.06 -47.21 26.63
N LEU A 105 -1.08 -46.99 25.30
CA LEU A 105 -1.85 -47.81 24.35
C LEU A 105 -1.02 -48.55 23.30
N SER A 106 0.28 -48.74 23.56
CA SER A 106 1.15 -49.55 22.70
C SER A 106 1.89 -50.62 23.47
N GLN A 107 1.18 -51.49 24.20
CA GLN A 107 1.63 -52.84 24.54
C GLN A 107 0.45 -53.81 24.56
N GLN A 108 0.51 -54.82 23.69
CA GLN A 108 -0.21 -56.11 23.81
C GLN A 108 0.88 -57.21 23.85
N PRO A 109 0.62 -58.47 24.31
CA PRO A 109 -0.70 -59.12 24.45
C PRO A 109 -0.96 -60.07 25.68
N SER A 110 -2.26 -60.44 25.84
CA SER A 110 -2.88 -61.73 26.28
C SER A 110 -2.70 -62.33 27.70
N PRO A 111 -3.54 -63.31 28.16
CA PRO A 111 -4.99 -63.57 27.97
C PRO A 111 -5.75 -63.86 29.30
N GLU A 112 -7.05 -64.15 29.19
CA GLU A 112 -7.95 -64.78 30.20
C GLU A 112 -8.58 -63.89 31.30
N GLN A 113 -9.91 -63.77 31.31
CA GLN A 113 -10.80 -64.51 32.22
C GLN A 113 -12.23 -63.96 32.16
N GLN A 114 -13.17 -64.91 32.13
CA GLN A 114 -14.62 -64.73 32.21
C GLN A 114 -15.02 -64.04 33.54
N LEU A 115 -16.03 -63.18 33.53
CA LEU A 115 -17.33 -63.46 34.19
C LEU A 115 -18.26 -62.23 34.20
N ASN A 116 -19.47 -62.47 33.71
CA ASN A 116 -20.77 -62.08 34.26
C ASN A 116 -21.00 -60.64 34.75
N ARG A 117 -21.94 -59.96 34.08
CA ARG A 117 -23.13 -59.40 34.74
C ARG A 117 -24.28 -59.19 33.74
N THR A 118 -25.46 -59.46 34.27
CA THR A 118 -26.76 -59.80 33.66
C THR A 118 -27.49 -58.63 32.99
N PRO A 119 -28.46 -58.90 32.09
CA PRO A 119 -29.21 -57.90 31.35
C PRO A 119 -30.49 -57.50 32.08
N SER A 120 -30.88 -56.23 32.03
CA SER A 120 -32.23 -55.80 32.39
C SER A 120 -32.77 -54.71 31.49
N LYS A 121 -33.72 -55.15 30.65
CA LYS A 121 -35.02 -54.55 30.33
C LYS A 121 -35.02 -53.08 29.90
N TYR A 122 -35.30 -52.83 28.62
CA TYR A 122 -36.65 -52.49 28.14
C TYR A 122 -36.71 -52.72 26.63
N PHE A 123 -37.65 -53.59 26.23
CA PHE A 123 -38.06 -53.85 24.85
C PHE A 123 -38.97 -52.72 24.36
N ASP A 124 -38.69 -52.17 23.17
CA ASP A 124 -39.67 -51.37 22.44
C ASP A 124 -40.54 -52.30 21.59
N LYS A 125 -41.86 -52.22 21.76
CA LYS A 125 -42.85 -53.26 21.40
C LYS A 125 -43.31 -53.28 19.93
N ASN A 126 -42.62 -52.63 19.00
CA ASN A 126 -43.09 -52.51 17.61
C ASN A 126 -42.07 -52.94 16.54
N TYR A 127 -41.38 -54.07 16.75
CA TYR A 127 -40.60 -54.68 15.69
C TYR A 127 -41.13 -56.08 15.35
N THR A 128 -41.85 -56.18 14.24
CA THR A 128 -42.13 -57.45 13.56
C THR A 128 -40.97 -57.74 12.61
N PRO A 129 -40.17 -58.80 12.81
CA PRO A 129 -39.17 -59.20 11.84
C PRO A 129 -39.89 -59.74 10.60
N LEU A 130 -39.75 -59.06 9.47
CA LEU A 130 -40.24 -59.56 8.18
C LEU A 130 -39.51 -60.87 7.85
N LYS A 131 -40.30 -61.92 7.65
CA LYS A 131 -39.86 -63.24 7.15
C LYS A 131 -39.09 -63.05 5.85
N ARG A 132 -37.79 -63.36 5.86
CA ARG A 132 -37.01 -63.57 4.64
C ARG A 132 -37.43 -64.91 4.05
N ASN A 133 -38.11 -64.89 2.90
CA ASN A 133 -37.95 -65.81 1.76
C ASN A 133 -38.98 -65.51 0.67
N GLU A 134 -38.93 -64.30 0.08
CA GLU A 134 -39.55 -64.04 -1.22
C GLU A 134 -38.45 -63.57 -2.18
N LYS A 135 -38.30 -64.29 -3.29
CA LYS A 135 -37.42 -63.89 -4.39
C LYS A 135 -38.03 -62.64 -5.04
N PHE A 136 -37.38 -61.50 -4.86
CA PHE A 136 -37.68 -60.30 -5.64
C PHE A 136 -37.16 -60.48 -7.07
N GLU A 137 -38.05 -60.52 -8.05
CA GLU A 137 -37.67 -60.29 -9.45
C GLU A 137 -37.40 -58.79 -9.64
N ILE A 138 -36.19 -58.46 -10.13
CA ILE A 138 -35.81 -57.10 -10.49
C ILE A 138 -36.53 -56.78 -11.80
N PRO A 139 -37.43 -55.78 -11.85
CA PRO A 139 -38.05 -55.39 -13.12
C PRO A 139 -36.97 -54.91 -14.08
N SER A 140 -36.98 -55.40 -15.32
CA SER A 140 -36.09 -54.91 -16.37
C SER A 140 -36.27 -53.40 -16.52
N LEU A 141 -35.23 -52.63 -16.19
CA LEU A 141 -35.20 -51.19 -16.44
C LEU A 141 -35.37 -50.97 -17.94
N GLN A 142 -36.52 -50.43 -18.35
CA GLN A 142 -36.64 -49.91 -19.70
C GLN A 142 -35.59 -48.80 -19.88
N PRO A 143 -34.97 -48.69 -21.06
CA PRO A 143 -33.96 -47.66 -21.30
C PRO A 143 -34.58 -46.29 -21.02
N ILE A 144 -34.09 -45.65 -19.96
CA ILE A 144 -34.44 -44.27 -19.64
C ILE A 144 -34.04 -43.45 -20.87
N ASN A 145 -35.00 -42.74 -21.46
CA ASN A 145 -34.73 -41.74 -22.48
C ASN A 145 -33.83 -40.68 -21.83
N VAL A 146 -32.52 -40.82 -22.02
CA VAL A 146 -31.54 -39.84 -21.54
C VAL A 146 -31.85 -38.57 -22.30
N SER A 147 -32.45 -37.60 -21.61
CA SER A 147 -32.60 -36.26 -22.16
C SER A 147 -31.23 -35.82 -22.69
N PRO A 148 -31.12 -35.23 -23.89
CA PRO A 148 -29.84 -34.80 -24.42
C PRO A 148 -29.12 -34.00 -23.33
N GLN A 149 -27.83 -34.30 -23.11
CA GLN A 149 -27.03 -33.63 -22.08
C GLN A 149 -27.33 -32.14 -22.16
N LYS A 150 -27.99 -31.59 -21.14
CA LYS A 150 -28.22 -30.14 -21.08
C LYS A 150 -26.84 -29.52 -21.15
N GLU A 151 -26.52 -28.89 -22.27
CA GLU A 151 -25.33 -28.04 -22.38
C GLU A 151 -25.38 -27.10 -21.17
N LEU A 152 -24.43 -27.28 -20.26
CA LEU A 152 -24.33 -26.44 -19.08
C LEU A 152 -24.16 -25.02 -19.59
N LYS A 153 -25.12 -24.14 -19.29
CA LYS A 153 -25.03 -22.74 -19.67
C LYS A 153 -23.66 -22.20 -19.21
N PRO A 154 -22.93 -21.48 -20.07
CA PRO A 154 -21.62 -20.96 -19.72
C PRO A 154 -21.74 -20.12 -18.45
N ILE A 155 -20.81 -20.32 -17.52
CA ILE A 155 -20.77 -19.56 -16.26
C ILE A 155 -20.66 -18.08 -16.62
N GLN A 156 -21.57 -17.27 -16.08
CA GLN A 156 -21.56 -15.82 -16.27
C GLN A 156 -20.90 -15.16 -15.04
N PHE A 157 -20.04 -14.18 -15.30
CA PHE A 157 -19.28 -13.44 -14.30
C PHE A 157 -19.80 -12.01 -14.16
N ARG A 158 -19.65 -11.46 -12.97
CA ARG A 158 -20.23 -10.17 -12.56
C ARG A 158 -19.11 -9.21 -12.24
N TYR A 159 -19.16 -7.99 -12.75
CA TYR A 159 -18.22 -6.95 -12.34
C TYR A 159 -18.93 -5.69 -11.86
N ASN A 160 -18.27 -4.97 -10.98
CA ASN A 160 -18.66 -3.61 -10.60
C ASN A 160 -17.40 -2.74 -10.43
N TYR A 161 -17.59 -1.43 -10.33
CA TYR A 161 -16.49 -0.49 -10.23
C TYR A 161 -16.86 0.78 -9.47
N THR A 162 -15.86 1.40 -8.86
CA THR A 162 -15.94 2.77 -8.35
C THR A 162 -15.63 3.75 -9.47
N MET A 163 -16.41 4.83 -9.61
CA MET A 163 -16.19 5.78 -10.72
C MET A 163 -14.77 6.36 -10.73
N GLN A 164 -14.12 6.31 -11.90
CA GLN A 164 -12.74 6.71 -12.18
C GLN A 164 -12.56 7.19 -13.63
N VAL A 165 -11.39 7.77 -13.91
CA VAL A 165 -10.98 8.24 -15.26
C VAL A 165 -11.00 7.13 -16.31
N ASN A 166 -10.74 5.87 -15.91
CA ASN A 166 -10.58 4.74 -16.83
C ASN A 166 -11.87 3.89 -16.99
N ASP A 167 -13.01 4.31 -16.44
CA ASP A 167 -14.26 3.52 -16.49
C ASP A 167 -14.74 3.16 -17.91
N PRO A 168 -14.71 4.08 -18.90
CA PRO A 168 -15.15 3.76 -20.25
C PRO A 168 -14.29 2.65 -20.87
N LEU A 169 -12.99 2.68 -20.59
CA LEU A 169 -12.03 1.70 -21.08
C LEU A 169 -12.24 0.33 -20.45
N LEU A 170 -12.47 0.28 -19.13
CA LEU A 170 -12.80 -0.97 -18.43
C LEU A 170 -14.03 -1.64 -19.04
N ARG A 171 -15.11 -0.87 -19.25
CA ARG A 171 -16.34 -1.37 -19.88
C ARG A 171 -16.08 -1.88 -21.30
N GLN A 172 -15.28 -1.16 -22.09
CA GLN A 172 -14.92 -1.56 -23.44
C GLN A 172 -14.12 -2.87 -23.47
N VAL A 173 -13.18 -3.07 -22.55
CA VAL A 173 -12.38 -4.31 -22.47
C VAL A 173 -13.20 -5.48 -21.92
N LEU A 174 -14.15 -5.24 -21.01
CA LEU A 174 -15.03 -6.29 -20.51
C LEU A 174 -16.14 -6.66 -21.51
N SER A 175 -16.60 -5.73 -22.35
CA SER A 175 -17.68 -6.01 -23.31
C SER A 175 -17.29 -7.03 -24.38
N ILE A 176 -15.99 -7.14 -24.72
CA ILE A 176 -15.49 -8.20 -25.62
C ILE A 176 -15.45 -9.58 -24.94
N ARG A 177 -15.66 -9.66 -23.62
CA ARG A 177 -15.74 -10.90 -22.84
C ARG A 177 -17.21 -11.21 -22.56
N GLN A 178 -17.87 -11.93 -23.48
CA GLN A 178 -19.32 -12.17 -23.47
C GLN A 178 -19.90 -12.74 -22.16
N GLN A 179 -19.09 -13.39 -21.33
CA GLN A 179 -19.50 -13.95 -20.04
C GLN A 179 -19.57 -12.90 -18.92
N TRP A 180 -19.05 -11.69 -19.12
CA TRP A 180 -19.00 -10.64 -18.10
C TRP A 180 -20.13 -9.64 -18.25
N PHE A 181 -20.77 -9.28 -17.13
CA PHE A 181 -21.81 -8.27 -17.09
C PHE A 181 -21.68 -7.37 -15.87
N GLU A 182 -22.05 -6.10 -16.06
CA GLU A 182 -22.03 -5.08 -15.02
C GLU A 182 -23.15 -5.32 -14.01
N VAL A 183 -22.87 -5.13 -12.73
CA VAL A 183 -23.86 -5.18 -11.65
C VAL A 183 -23.72 -3.97 -10.73
N PRO A 184 -24.78 -3.57 -10.00
CA PRO A 184 -24.70 -2.50 -9.01
C PRO A 184 -23.67 -2.79 -7.91
N ASN A 185 -23.09 -1.75 -7.30
CA ASN A 185 -22.07 -1.87 -6.26
C ASN A 185 -22.51 -2.64 -5.00
N ASN A 186 -23.83 -2.70 -4.73
CA ASN A 186 -24.39 -3.45 -3.60
C ASN A 186 -24.58 -4.95 -3.91
N SER A 187 -24.33 -5.38 -5.14
CA SER A 187 -24.46 -6.77 -5.56
C SER A 187 -23.13 -7.51 -5.44
N PHE A 188 -23.21 -8.83 -5.30
CA PHE A 188 -22.03 -9.69 -5.43
C PHE A 188 -21.42 -9.55 -6.84
N SER A 189 -20.12 -9.28 -6.88
CA SER A 189 -19.31 -9.26 -8.09
C SER A 189 -18.08 -10.16 -7.94
N HIS A 190 -17.71 -10.77 -9.06
CA HIS A 190 -16.49 -11.58 -9.21
C HIS A 190 -15.27 -10.69 -9.43
N LEU A 191 -15.43 -9.54 -10.10
CA LEU A 191 -14.41 -8.50 -10.24
C LEU A 191 -14.92 -7.20 -9.63
N GLN A 192 -14.12 -6.61 -8.74
CA GLN A 192 -14.34 -5.27 -8.21
C GLN A 192 -13.21 -4.36 -8.68
N TRP A 193 -13.54 -3.36 -9.49
CA TRP A 193 -12.58 -2.36 -9.94
C TRP A 193 -12.65 -1.12 -9.05
N LEU A 194 -11.69 -0.98 -8.14
CA LEU A 194 -11.70 -0.07 -7.01
C LEU A 194 -10.56 0.95 -7.09
N THR A 195 -10.77 2.12 -6.47
CA THR A 195 -9.70 3.11 -6.20
C THR A 195 -8.94 2.78 -4.92
N GLN A 196 -9.66 2.22 -3.94
CA GLN A 196 -9.15 1.88 -2.64
C GLN A 196 -9.97 0.71 -2.08
N LEU A 197 -9.29 -0.24 -1.44
CA LEU A 197 -9.92 -1.34 -0.75
C LEU A 197 -9.56 -1.28 0.74
N LEU A 198 -10.58 -1.37 1.60
CA LEU A 198 -10.42 -1.33 3.05
C LEU A 198 -10.09 -2.70 3.65
N ASP A 199 -10.47 -3.79 2.97
CA ASP A 199 -10.24 -5.15 3.45
C ASP A 199 -9.91 -6.14 2.32
N PHE A 200 -8.76 -6.81 2.44
CA PHE A 200 -8.27 -7.85 1.53
C PHE A 200 -8.50 -9.28 2.08
N SER A 201 -9.10 -9.41 3.27
CA SER A 201 -9.24 -10.68 4.01
C SER A 201 -9.92 -11.79 3.20
N ASN A 202 -10.92 -11.42 2.39
CA ASN A 202 -11.72 -12.35 1.59
C ASN A 202 -11.03 -12.82 0.29
N LEU A 203 -9.88 -12.24 -0.08
CA LEU A 203 -9.14 -12.56 -1.31
C LEU A 203 -8.18 -13.75 -1.11
N ILE A 204 -8.65 -14.77 -0.39
CA ILE A 204 -7.96 -16.04 -0.16
C ILE A 204 -8.41 -17.08 -1.19
N LYS A 205 -7.67 -18.18 -1.34
CA LYS A 205 -7.99 -19.25 -2.29
C LYS A 205 -9.43 -19.76 -2.08
N GLN A 206 -10.19 -19.84 -3.17
CA GLN A 206 -11.54 -20.39 -3.25
C GLN A 206 -11.59 -21.47 -4.34
N ASP A 207 -12.05 -22.67 -3.96
CA ASP A 207 -12.13 -23.80 -4.89
C ASP A 207 -13.22 -23.58 -5.94
N ALA A 208 -14.41 -23.12 -5.51
CA ALA A 208 -15.51 -22.81 -6.40
C ALA A 208 -15.30 -21.48 -7.14
N VAL A 209 -15.23 -21.51 -8.48
CA VAL A 209 -15.09 -20.32 -9.33
C VAL A 209 -16.19 -19.30 -9.08
N SER A 210 -17.42 -19.75 -8.84
CA SER A 210 -18.59 -18.91 -8.58
C SER A 210 -18.53 -18.10 -7.27
N LYS A 211 -17.60 -18.44 -6.37
CA LYS A 211 -17.38 -17.73 -5.09
C LYS A 211 -16.14 -16.85 -5.11
N ARG A 212 -15.34 -16.88 -6.19
CA ARG A 212 -14.12 -16.08 -6.29
C ARG A 212 -14.48 -14.61 -6.44
N GLN A 213 -13.73 -13.78 -5.73
CA GLN A 213 -13.77 -12.33 -5.87
C GLN A 213 -12.36 -11.84 -6.10
N MET A 214 -12.20 -10.92 -7.05
CA MET A 214 -10.93 -10.36 -7.47
C MET A 214 -10.98 -8.85 -7.49
N VAL A 215 -9.85 -8.21 -7.20
CA VAL A 215 -9.69 -6.76 -7.21
C VAL A 215 -8.50 -6.31 -8.07
N ASN A 216 -8.52 -5.07 -8.54
CA ASN A 216 -7.46 -4.39 -9.30
C ASN A 216 -6.44 -3.64 -8.43
N LEU A 217 -6.30 -4.04 -7.16
CA LEU A 217 -5.41 -3.41 -6.20
C LEU A 217 -4.51 -4.45 -5.53
N MET A 218 -3.26 -4.07 -5.26
CA MET A 218 -2.37 -4.83 -4.39
C MET A 218 -2.50 -4.32 -2.94
N GLU A 219 -2.52 -5.23 -1.96
CA GLU A 219 -2.75 -4.92 -0.53
C GLU A 219 -1.78 -3.86 0.00
N PHE A 220 -0.52 -3.91 -0.43
CA PHE A 220 0.52 -3.01 0.00
C PHE A 220 1.03 -2.10 -1.13
N GLN A 221 0.14 -1.66 -2.04
CA GLN A 221 0.51 -0.83 -3.20
C GLN A 221 1.27 0.47 -2.85
N HIS A 222 1.01 1.02 -1.65
CA HIS A 222 1.71 2.19 -1.13
C HIS A 222 3.22 1.98 -0.94
N GLU A 223 3.68 0.73 -0.82
CA GLU A 223 5.11 0.38 -0.74
C GLU A 223 5.91 0.83 -1.97
N TRP A 224 5.23 0.96 -3.12
CA TRP A 224 5.80 1.49 -4.35
C TRP A 224 5.31 2.90 -4.66
N SER A 225 4.00 3.16 -4.50
CA SER A 225 3.40 4.41 -4.97
C SER A 225 3.65 5.63 -4.08
N THR A 226 3.99 5.40 -2.80
CA THR A 226 4.36 6.49 -1.88
C THR A 226 5.85 6.78 -2.00
N LYS A 227 6.21 8.04 -2.26
CA LYS A 227 7.61 8.41 -2.56
C LYS A 227 8.56 8.12 -1.40
N SER A 228 8.18 8.48 -0.17
CA SER A 228 9.00 8.21 1.01
C SER A 228 9.21 6.71 1.24
N GLN A 229 8.15 5.92 1.06
CA GLN A 229 8.22 4.47 1.24
C GLN A 229 9.08 3.80 0.17
N LEU A 230 9.02 4.26 -1.09
CA LEU A 230 9.90 3.80 -2.16
C LEU A 230 11.38 4.05 -1.83
N TYR A 231 11.70 5.26 -1.36
CA TYR A 231 13.04 5.64 -0.90
C TYR A 231 13.52 4.72 0.24
N ASN A 232 12.70 4.57 1.28
CA ASN A 232 13.01 3.71 2.43
C ASN A 232 13.20 2.25 2.01
N ASN A 233 12.38 1.74 1.11
CA ASN A 233 12.45 0.35 0.63
C ASN A 233 13.74 0.05 -0.13
N LEU A 234 14.16 0.93 -1.03
CA LEU A 234 15.40 0.75 -1.78
C LEU A 234 16.62 0.82 -0.87
N CYS A 235 16.66 1.80 0.04
CA CYS A 235 17.76 1.95 0.99
C CYS A 235 17.85 0.80 1.99
N SER A 236 16.71 0.17 2.34
CA SER A 236 16.70 -1.03 3.18
C SER A 236 17.42 -2.24 2.57
N ILE A 237 17.63 -2.27 1.25
CA ILE A 237 18.53 -3.24 0.61
C ILE A 237 19.97 -2.72 0.69
N SER A 238 20.23 -1.57 0.06
CA SER A 238 21.53 -0.89 0.08
C SER A 238 21.34 0.57 -0.34
N PRO A 239 22.01 1.51 0.36
CA PRO A 239 22.02 2.92 -0.03
C PRO A 239 22.59 3.15 -1.44
N GLU A 240 23.62 2.40 -1.84
CA GLU A 240 24.22 2.47 -3.18
C GLU A 240 23.25 2.02 -4.27
N LEU A 241 22.48 0.96 -4.02
CA LEU A 241 21.44 0.50 -4.95
C LEU A 241 20.32 1.54 -5.09
N ALA A 242 19.94 2.20 -4.00
CA ALA A 242 18.95 3.28 -4.06
C ALA A 242 19.39 4.40 -5.00
N LEU A 243 20.68 4.79 -4.98
CA LEU A 243 21.25 5.83 -5.86
C LEU A 243 21.43 5.39 -7.32
N LYS A 244 21.36 4.09 -7.62
CA LYS A 244 21.30 3.57 -9.00
C LYS A 244 19.92 3.74 -9.61
N VAL A 245 18.86 3.77 -8.80
CA VAL A 245 17.46 3.81 -9.23
C VAL A 245 16.87 5.20 -9.11
N LEU A 246 17.03 5.82 -7.95
CA LEU A 246 16.42 7.10 -7.57
C LEU A 246 17.47 8.23 -7.63
N PRO A 247 17.04 9.46 -7.95
CA PRO A 247 17.87 10.63 -7.71
C PRO A 247 18.21 10.74 -6.21
N PRO A 248 19.43 11.20 -5.87
CA PRO A 248 19.82 11.45 -4.48
C PRO A 248 18.81 12.35 -3.78
N GLY A 249 18.55 12.12 -2.50
CA GLY A 249 17.58 12.91 -1.76
C GLY A 249 17.42 12.41 -0.33
N PHE A 250 16.57 13.10 0.42
CA PHE A 250 16.25 12.87 1.82
C PHE A 250 14.75 12.69 1.99
N VAL A 251 14.36 11.83 2.93
CA VAL A 251 12.96 11.62 3.34
C VAL A 251 12.74 12.35 4.65
N LEU A 252 11.80 13.28 4.68
CA LEU A 252 11.42 13.97 5.91
C LEU A 252 9.99 13.62 6.29
N ASN A 253 9.84 13.10 7.51
CA ASN A 253 8.57 12.66 8.04
C ASN A 253 8.32 13.34 9.39
N PHE A 254 7.50 14.41 9.38
CA PHE A 254 7.18 15.16 10.59
C PHE A 254 6.27 14.40 11.56
N LYS A 255 5.75 13.22 11.20
CA LYS A 255 4.89 12.40 12.07
C LYS A 255 5.68 11.57 13.09
N ILE A 256 7.00 11.45 12.93
CA ILE A 256 7.87 10.67 13.82
C ILE A 256 8.95 11.57 14.43
N SER A 257 9.33 11.37 15.69
CA SER A 257 10.25 12.26 16.43
C SER A 257 11.65 12.45 15.82
N GLN A 258 12.00 11.64 14.83
CA GLN A 258 13.29 11.60 14.15
C GLN A 258 13.55 12.79 13.21
N TRP A 259 12.51 13.51 12.79
CA TRP A 259 12.62 14.63 11.84
C TRP A 259 13.55 15.76 12.32
N VAL A 260 13.73 15.94 13.63
CA VAL A 260 14.59 16.99 14.18
C VAL A 260 16.05 16.74 13.82
N GLU A 261 16.54 15.51 13.96
CA GLU A 261 17.92 15.16 13.57
C GLU A 261 18.11 15.27 12.05
N ASP A 262 17.09 14.86 11.30
CA ASP A 262 17.12 14.98 9.85
C ASP A 262 17.12 16.45 9.41
N LEU A 263 16.39 17.32 10.11
CA LEU A 263 16.38 18.77 9.87
C LEU A 263 17.67 19.45 10.29
N ASP A 264 18.21 19.16 11.47
CA ASP A 264 19.49 19.70 11.94
C ASP A 264 20.59 19.34 10.94
N PHE A 265 20.60 18.09 10.46
CA PHE A 265 21.52 17.66 9.41
C PHE A 265 21.31 18.39 8.10
N ILE A 266 20.07 18.48 7.59
CA ILE A 266 19.79 19.19 6.34
C ILE A 266 20.17 20.66 6.48
N GLN A 267 19.93 21.27 7.64
CA GLN A 267 20.37 22.62 7.94
C GLN A 267 21.89 22.70 7.87
N GLU A 268 22.63 21.93 8.67
CA GLU A 268 24.10 21.89 8.65
C GLU A 268 24.66 21.68 7.25
N TYR A 269 24.12 20.71 6.53
CA TYR A 269 24.46 20.40 5.14
C TYR A 269 24.22 21.59 4.20
N LEU A 270 23.17 22.38 4.39
CA LEU A 270 22.92 23.58 3.59
C LEU A 270 23.76 24.79 4.03
N ILE A 271 24.05 24.93 5.33
CA ILE A 271 24.93 25.98 5.86
C ILE A 271 26.32 25.85 5.25
N VAL A 272 26.87 24.63 5.25
CA VAL A 272 28.22 24.33 4.76
C VAL A 272 28.36 24.68 3.26
N ASN A 273 27.28 24.60 2.48
CA ASN A 273 27.34 24.70 1.01
C ASN A 273 26.73 25.97 0.42
N HIS A 274 26.12 26.82 1.24
CA HIS A 274 25.69 28.17 0.87
C HIS A 274 26.26 29.20 1.86
N PRO A 275 27.56 29.53 1.75
CA PRO A 275 28.22 30.50 2.64
C PRO A 275 27.87 31.94 2.25
N GLN A 276 26.58 32.31 2.32
CA GLN A 276 26.19 33.71 2.42
C GLN A 276 26.03 34.05 3.91
N LYS A 277 26.82 35.06 4.31
CA LYS A 277 27.27 35.39 5.66
C LYS A 277 26.17 35.59 6.73
N ASP A 278 26.50 35.12 7.94
CA ASP A 278 26.23 35.69 9.28
C ASP A 278 24.79 35.88 9.80
N LYS A 279 23.73 35.45 9.10
CA LYS A 279 22.35 35.54 9.66
C LYS A 279 21.47 34.31 9.50
N GLN A 280 22.03 33.10 9.41
CA GLN A 280 21.20 31.90 9.49
C GLN A 280 20.79 31.65 10.94
N GLN A 281 19.61 32.16 11.31
CA GLN A 281 18.96 31.74 12.56
C GLN A 281 18.76 30.22 12.49
N LYS A 282 19.18 29.51 13.55
CA LYS A 282 18.75 28.13 13.77
C LYS A 282 17.23 28.07 13.64
N PHE A 283 16.70 26.99 13.06
CA PHE A 283 15.26 26.82 13.02
C PHE A 283 14.68 27.08 14.43
N PRO A 284 13.56 27.81 14.56
CA PRO A 284 13.03 28.22 15.87
C PRO A 284 12.46 27.05 16.70
N PHE A 285 12.70 25.81 16.28
CA PHE A 285 12.22 24.60 16.93
C PHE A 285 13.23 24.14 17.99
N SER A 286 13.00 24.49 19.25
CA SER A 286 13.64 23.82 20.38
C SER A 286 12.82 22.59 20.77
N VAL A 287 13.05 21.46 20.09
CA VAL A 287 12.30 20.22 20.35
C VAL A 287 13.21 19.18 21.00
N TYR A 288 12.80 18.69 22.17
CA TYR A 288 13.45 17.56 22.84
C TYR A 288 13.11 16.27 22.10
N VAL A 289 14.14 15.56 21.61
CA VAL A 289 14.02 14.25 20.96
C VAL A 289 14.35 13.16 21.98
N PRO A 290 13.38 12.38 22.47
CA PRO A 290 13.63 11.42 23.55
C PRO A 290 14.46 10.20 23.13
N ASN A 291 14.60 9.91 21.83
CA ASN A 291 15.35 8.77 21.31
C ASN A 291 16.27 9.20 20.17
N LYS A 292 17.51 9.55 20.51
CA LYS A 292 18.58 9.67 19.51
C LYS A 292 19.13 8.29 19.19
N GLY A 293 18.68 7.65 18.11
CA GLY A 293 19.19 6.31 17.80
C GLY A 293 18.33 5.49 16.87
N GLY A 294 18.43 5.78 15.57
CA GLY A 294 18.01 4.88 14.50
C GLY A 294 18.90 5.09 13.28
N GLN A 295 19.21 4.03 12.53
CA GLN A 295 19.77 4.16 11.19
C GLN A 295 18.64 4.54 10.23
N THR A 296 18.43 5.83 10.04
CA THR A 296 17.43 6.35 9.09
C THR A 296 17.97 6.29 7.68
N TYR A 297 17.06 6.26 6.69
CA TYR A 297 17.41 6.42 5.27
C TYR A 297 18.37 7.61 5.08
N ASN A 298 18.09 8.76 5.72
CA ASN A 298 18.89 9.98 5.57
C ASN A 298 20.32 9.80 6.07
N LYS A 299 20.53 9.15 7.22
CA LYS A 299 21.87 8.87 7.76
C LYS A 299 22.66 7.89 6.90
N GLN A 300 21.97 6.94 6.26
CA GLN A 300 22.62 5.95 5.42
C GLN A 300 23.04 6.54 4.06
N ILE A 301 22.20 7.39 3.47
CA ILE A 301 22.45 7.99 2.16
C ILE A 301 23.37 9.21 2.22
N SER A 302 23.40 9.94 3.34
CA SER A 302 24.20 11.16 3.47
C SER A 302 25.69 10.96 3.17
N ARG A 303 26.26 9.82 3.56
CA ARG A 303 27.68 9.49 3.32
C ARG A 303 28.02 9.28 1.84
N LEU A 304 27.01 9.04 1.01
CA LEU A 304 27.17 8.73 -0.41
C LEU A 304 26.87 9.92 -1.33
N ILE A 305 26.25 10.98 -0.80
CA ILE A 305 26.01 12.21 -1.55
C ILE A 305 27.28 13.06 -1.45
N GLN A 306 28.20 12.86 -2.40
CA GLN A 306 29.48 13.58 -2.45
C GLN A 306 29.32 15.00 -3.03
N ASP A 307 28.49 15.13 -4.08
CA ASP A 307 28.25 16.42 -4.75
C ASP A 307 26.89 17.01 -4.39
N ILE A 308 26.95 18.18 -3.76
CA ILE A 308 25.79 18.85 -3.20
C ILE A 308 25.11 19.67 -4.30
N PRO A 309 23.89 19.29 -4.72
CA PRO A 309 23.22 19.99 -5.80
C PRO A 309 22.78 21.39 -5.37
N LYS A 310 22.98 22.36 -6.26
CA LYS A 310 22.56 23.75 -6.09
C LYS A 310 21.02 23.93 -6.11
N LEU A 311 20.30 22.97 -6.69
CA LEU A 311 18.86 23.03 -6.86
C LEU A 311 18.22 21.73 -6.36
N TRP A 312 17.17 21.89 -5.54
CA TRP A 312 16.39 20.79 -4.97
C TRP A 312 14.96 20.86 -5.44
N ILE A 313 14.28 19.70 -5.39
CA ILE A 313 12.85 19.59 -5.57
C ILE A 313 12.23 18.90 -4.36
N CYS A 314 11.35 19.61 -3.67
CA CYS A 314 10.59 19.08 -2.54
C CYS A 314 9.24 18.57 -3.04
N LYS A 315 8.98 17.28 -2.82
CA LYS A 315 7.77 16.61 -3.29
C LYS A 315 7.01 16.03 -2.10
N SER A 316 5.70 16.26 -2.05
CA SER A 316 4.82 15.54 -1.12
C SER A 316 4.96 14.03 -1.31
N ALA A 317 4.97 13.27 -0.20
CA ALA A 317 5.04 11.81 -0.25
C ALA A 317 3.88 11.20 -1.06
N THR A 318 2.72 11.85 -1.05
CA THR A 318 1.49 11.43 -1.75
C THR A 318 1.34 12.07 -3.14
N GLY A 319 2.30 12.90 -3.59
CA GLY A 319 2.31 13.46 -4.95
C GLY A 319 1.45 14.73 -5.15
N SER A 320 0.92 15.34 -4.10
CA SER A 320 0.05 16.53 -4.14
C SER A 320 0.73 17.86 -4.51
N GLY A 321 2.00 17.85 -4.91
CA GLY A 321 2.73 19.05 -5.29
C GLY A 321 4.24 18.86 -5.28
N ALA A 322 4.94 19.68 -6.06
CA ALA A 322 6.39 19.73 -6.13
C ALA A 322 6.85 21.19 -6.19
N MET A 323 7.82 21.55 -5.36
CA MET A 323 8.38 22.90 -5.30
C MET A 323 9.88 22.85 -5.51
N LEU A 324 10.39 23.73 -6.38
CA LEU A 324 11.82 23.94 -6.53
C LEU A 324 12.33 24.85 -5.44
N ILE A 325 13.49 24.51 -4.90
CA ILE A 325 14.12 25.26 -3.82
C ILE A 325 15.60 25.46 -4.18
N ASN A 326 15.99 26.71 -4.30
CA ASN A 326 17.36 27.14 -4.64
C ASN A 326 17.97 28.08 -3.61
N ASN A 327 17.26 28.36 -2.51
CA ASN A 327 17.75 29.17 -1.41
C ASN A 327 17.23 28.68 -0.05
N ASN A 328 17.98 29.02 1.00
CA ASN A 328 17.70 28.55 2.35
C ASN A 328 16.39 29.13 2.91
N ASP A 329 16.07 30.39 2.63
CA ASP A 329 14.86 31.05 3.18
C ASP A 329 13.56 30.38 2.69
N GLN A 330 13.51 30.02 1.41
CA GLN A 330 12.40 29.25 0.82
C GLN A 330 12.32 27.86 1.45
N LEU A 331 13.45 27.19 1.68
CA LEU A 331 13.45 25.90 2.36
C LEU A 331 12.93 26.05 3.80
N GLN A 332 13.41 27.04 4.54
CA GLN A 332 13.00 27.24 5.92
C GLN A 332 11.49 27.49 6.00
N THR A 333 10.98 28.38 5.15
CA THR A 333 9.56 28.68 5.04
C THR A 333 8.74 27.44 4.70
N PHE A 334 9.20 26.65 3.72
CA PHE A 334 8.58 25.39 3.33
C PHE A 334 8.51 24.41 4.49
N LEU A 335 9.63 24.16 5.16
CA LEU A 335 9.72 23.21 6.27
C LEU A 335 8.85 23.63 7.45
N ILE A 336 8.81 24.93 7.78
CA ILE A 336 7.92 25.47 8.83
C ILE A 336 6.45 25.20 8.49
N GLN A 337 6.05 25.43 7.24
CA GLN A 337 4.68 25.15 6.79
C GLN A 337 4.36 23.66 6.85
N GLN A 338 5.24 22.80 6.31
CA GLN A 338 5.01 21.36 6.27
C GLN A 338 5.02 20.73 7.67
N TYR A 339 5.82 21.26 8.59
CA TYR A 339 5.84 20.85 10.00
C TYR A 339 4.49 21.10 10.68
N LYS A 340 3.89 22.28 10.47
CA LYS A 340 2.55 22.61 11.02
C LYS A 340 1.49 21.62 10.55
N ASP A 341 1.59 21.20 9.30
CA ASP A 341 0.66 20.25 8.70
C ASP A 341 0.98 18.77 9.02
N GLN A 342 2.04 18.50 9.79
CA GLN A 342 2.55 17.15 10.09
C GLN A 342 2.69 16.25 8.84
N LYS A 343 3.18 16.85 7.75
CA LYS A 343 3.29 16.18 6.45
C LYS A 343 4.59 15.38 6.30
N GLU A 344 4.59 14.51 5.30
CA GLU A 344 5.74 13.72 4.88
C GLU A 344 6.11 14.10 3.43
N PHE A 345 7.41 14.24 3.16
CA PHE A 345 7.90 14.70 1.87
C PHE A 345 9.31 14.18 1.59
N VAL A 346 9.69 14.25 0.33
CA VAL A 346 11.03 13.90 -0.15
C VAL A 346 11.69 15.18 -0.67
N ILE A 347 12.87 15.50 -0.16
CA ILE A 347 13.77 16.54 -0.69
C ILE A 347 14.73 15.83 -1.63
N GLN A 348 14.55 16.00 -2.92
CA GLN A 348 15.29 15.27 -3.95
C GLN A 348 16.21 16.22 -4.71
N LYS A 349 17.42 15.77 -5.05
CA LYS A 349 18.33 16.44 -5.99
C LYS A 349 17.55 16.70 -7.28
N TYR A 350 17.50 17.95 -7.67
CA TYR A 350 16.89 18.28 -8.94
C TYR A 350 17.82 17.86 -10.09
N ILE A 351 17.27 17.17 -11.09
CA ILE A 351 18.02 16.81 -12.30
C ILE A 351 18.09 18.05 -13.18
N ALA A 352 19.20 18.78 -13.09
CA ALA A 352 19.42 20.07 -13.71
C ALA A 352 19.65 19.99 -15.23
N ASN A 353 20.18 18.86 -15.72
CA ASN A 353 20.44 18.62 -17.13
C ASN A 353 19.61 17.43 -17.66
N PRO A 354 18.28 17.58 -17.77
CA PRO A 354 17.43 16.56 -18.35
C PRO A 354 17.63 16.49 -19.88
N LEU A 355 17.43 15.32 -20.47
CA LEU A 355 17.22 15.23 -21.92
C LEU A 355 15.94 16.01 -22.28
N LEU A 356 15.98 16.79 -23.36
CA LEU A 356 14.90 17.69 -23.76
C LEU A 356 14.21 17.24 -25.04
N TYR A 357 12.89 17.13 -25.01
CA TYR A 357 12.06 16.89 -26.18
C TYR A 357 11.63 18.25 -26.75
N ASN A 358 12.15 18.63 -27.92
CA ASN A 358 11.90 19.94 -28.55
C ASN A 358 12.15 21.13 -27.60
N GLY A 359 13.25 21.07 -26.84
CA GLY A 359 13.60 22.11 -25.86
C GLY A 359 12.79 22.07 -24.57
N LYS A 360 11.86 21.13 -24.40
CA LYS A 360 11.03 20.99 -23.19
C LYS A 360 11.45 19.79 -22.36
N LYS A 361 11.37 19.93 -21.04
CA LYS A 361 11.58 18.81 -20.12
C LYS A 361 10.48 17.79 -20.28
N PHE A 362 10.81 16.50 -20.28
CA PHE A 362 9.83 15.42 -20.37
C PHE A 362 10.22 14.24 -19.48
N ASP A 363 9.23 13.43 -19.12
CA ASP A 363 9.44 12.11 -18.53
C ASP A 363 8.84 11.01 -19.41
N ILE A 364 9.27 9.78 -19.18
CA ILE A 364 8.77 8.58 -19.81
C ILE A 364 7.91 7.83 -18.80
N GLN A 365 6.66 7.54 -19.16
CA GLN A 365 5.79 6.65 -18.43
C GLN A 365 5.77 5.27 -19.09
N ILE A 366 5.99 4.24 -18.29
CA ILE A 366 5.86 2.84 -18.71
C ILE A 366 4.99 2.08 -17.72
N ASN A 367 4.02 1.34 -18.24
CA ASN A 367 3.13 0.56 -17.39
C ASN A 367 3.77 -0.77 -17.01
N VAL A 368 3.57 -1.15 -15.75
CA VAL A 368 4.05 -2.41 -15.15
C VAL A 368 2.86 -3.09 -14.49
N LEU A 369 2.53 -4.29 -14.95
CA LEU A 369 1.52 -5.15 -14.37
C LEU A 369 2.14 -6.03 -13.29
N VAL A 370 1.53 -6.07 -12.11
CA VAL A 370 1.82 -7.05 -11.07
C VAL A 370 0.60 -7.94 -10.89
N ASN A 371 0.78 -9.25 -10.97
CA ASN A 371 -0.31 -10.21 -10.76
C ASN A 371 -0.35 -10.77 -9.33
N GLN A 372 -1.32 -11.63 -9.06
CA GLN A 372 -1.55 -12.25 -7.74
C GLN A 372 -0.35 -13.05 -7.22
N ASP A 373 0.51 -13.55 -8.12
CA ASP A 373 1.69 -14.35 -7.79
C ASP A 373 2.96 -13.49 -7.68
N ASN A 374 2.82 -12.16 -7.59
CA ASN A 374 3.91 -11.18 -7.61
C ASN A 374 4.79 -11.23 -8.87
N GLN A 375 4.32 -11.86 -9.95
CA GLN A 375 5.00 -11.80 -11.25
C GLN A 375 4.80 -10.42 -11.84
N MET A 376 5.88 -9.85 -12.35
CA MET A 376 5.89 -8.51 -12.94
C MET A 376 5.99 -8.61 -14.46
N TYR A 377 5.20 -7.80 -15.15
CA TYR A 377 5.24 -7.67 -16.59
C TYR A 377 5.37 -6.20 -16.96
N ILE A 378 6.20 -5.91 -17.94
CA ILE A 378 6.44 -4.56 -18.45
C ILE A 378 5.79 -4.38 -19.83
N SER A 379 5.13 -3.25 -20.04
CA SER A 379 4.57 -2.89 -21.35
C SER A 379 5.70 -2.64 -22.36
N THR A 380 5.52 -3.03 -23.62
CA THR A 380 6.44 -2.72 -24.72
C THR A 380 6.30 -1.31 -25.26
N GLU A 381 5.26 -0.57 -24.86
CA GLU A 381 4.90 0.72 -25.44
C GLU A 381 5.01 1.86 -24.41
N PRO A 382 6.22 2.31 -24.05
CA PRO A 382 6.37 3.51 -23.23
C PRO A 382 5.82 4.73 -23.97
N THR A 383 5.27 5.68 -23.20
CA THR A 383 4.82 6.98 -23.69
C THR A 383 5.58 8.10 -22.99
N GLY A 384 5.62 9.29 -23.59
CA GLY A 384 6.29 10.45 -23.01
C GLY A 384 5.29 11.47 -22.48
N ARG A 385 5.73 12.34 -21.58
CA ARG A 385 4.95 13.48 -21.09
C ARG A 385 5.87 14.69 -20.95
N CYS A 386 5.69 15.70 -21.79
CA CYS A 386 6.50 16.91 -21.76
C CYS A 386 5.82 18.07 -21.05
N CYS A 387 6.60 18.92 -20.41
CA CYS A 387 6.17 20.19 -19.85
C CYS A 387 5.64 21.14 -20.94
N GLN A 388 4.90 22.17 -20.55
CA GLN A 388 4.25 23.08 -21.50
C GLN A 388 5.23 24.09 -22.11
N LEU A 389 6.19 24.54 -21.29
CA LEU A 389 7.15 25.58 -21.64
C LEU A 389 8.55 25.00 -21.87
N ASN A 390 9.39 25.76 -22.57
CA ASN A 390 10.78 25.41 -22.82
C ASN A 390 11.56 25.38 -21.50
N TYR A 391 12.51 24.46 -21.45
CA TYR A 391 13.35 24.26 -20.29
C TYR A 391 14.29 25.45 -20.08
N ASP A 392 14.20 26.04 -18.90
CA ASP A 392 15.13 27.04 -18.40
C ASP A 392 15.41 26.74 -16.93
N LEU A 393 16.67 26.48 -16.61
CA LEU A 393 17.12 26.17 -15.25
C LEU A 393 17.06 27.39 -14.32
N ASN A 394 17.10 28.61 -14.88
CA ASN A 394 17.11 29.84 -14.09
C ASN A 394 15.71 30.30 -13.71
N SER A 395 14.68 29.76 -14.36
CA SER A 395 13.28 29.99 -14.02
C SER A 395 12.84 29.04 -12.91
N LEU A 396 11.95 29.51 -12.03
CA LEU A 396 11.26 28.68 -11.05
C LEU A 396 9.81 28.39 -11.46
N ASP A 397 9.42 28.72 -12.69
CA ASP A 397 8.06 28.49 -13.18
C ASP A 397 7.75 26.99 -13.21
N PRO A 398 6.81 26.50 -12.39
CA PRO A 398 6.46 25.09 -12.37
C PRO A 398 5.99 24.55 -13.73
N PHE A 399 5.47 25.36 -14.66
CA PHE A 399 5.10 24.93 -16.03
C PHE A 399 6.28 24.46 -16.88
N ILE A 400 7.49 24.88 -16.53
CA ILE A 400 8.75 24.43 -17.14
C ILE A 400 9.20 23.07 -16.57
N HIS A 401 8.84 22.78 -15.31
CA HIS A 401 9.50 21.73 -14.54
C HIS A 401 8.60 20.57 -14.08
N THR A 402 7.31 20.82 -13.77
CA THR A 402 6.47 19.89 -12.99
C THR A 402 4.96 19.93 -13.28
N LYS A 403 4.41 21.00 -13.86
CA LYS A 403 2.97 21.23 -14.08
C LYS A 403 2.38 20.41 -15.26
N PRO A 404 1.07 20.53 -15.60
CA PRO A 404 0.38 19.60 -16.50
C PRO A 404 1.16 19.35 -17.78
N LYS A 405 1.33 18.08 -18.11
CA LYS A 405 2.20 17.65 -19.20
C LYS A 405 1.38 17.30 -20.44
N GLN A 406 1.93 17.60 -21.60
CA GLN A 406 1.40 17.19 -22.89
C GLN A 406 1.90 15.77 -23.18
N ALA A 407 0.98 14.90 -23.61
CA ALA A 407 1.34 13.52 -23.95
C ALA A 407 2.16 13.46 -25.25
N ILE A 408 3.15 12.59 -25.26
CA ILE A 408 3.94 12.19 -26.42
C ILE A 408 3.58 10.74 -26.69
N SER A 409 3.08 10.45 -27.89
CA SER A 409 2.74 9.09 -28.31
C SER A 409 3.98 8.18 -28.28
N HIS A 410 3.74 6.87 -28.17
CA HIS A 410 4.80 5.87 -28.22
C HIS A 410 5.72 6.06 -29.44
N GLN A 411 5.13 6.18 -30.64
CA GLN A 411 5.86 6.37 -31.89
C GLN A 411 6.76 7.62 -31.85
N ASN A 412 6.20 8.77 -31.48
CA ASN A 412 6.96 10.02 -31.43
C ASN A 412 8.10 9.98 -30.39
N LEU A 413 7.86 9.31 -29.26
CA LEU A 413 8.90 9.11 -28.25
C LEU A 413 10.03 8.22 -28.79
N VAL A 414 9.71 7.10 -29.44
CA VAL A 414 10.70 6.16 -30.00
C VAL A 414 11.51 6.82 -31.09
N ASP A 415 10.88 7.57 -32.00
CA ASP A 415 11.56 8.29 -33.08
C ASP A 415 12.52 9.34 -32.52
N PHE A 416 12.07 10.11 -31.52
CA PHE A 416 12.91 11.07 -30.83
C PHE A 416 14.10 10.39 -30.13
N LEU A 417 13.88 9.35 -29.34
CA LEU A 417 14.95 8.65 -28.62
C LEU A 417 15.97 8.03 -29.60
N SER A 418 15.49 7.47 -30.71
CA SER A 418 16.34 6.95 -31.78
C SER A 418 17.21 8.05 -32.39
N SER A 419 16.66 9.25 -32.60
CA SER A 419 17.44 10.43 -33.05
C SER A 419 18.54 10.85 -32.06
N GLN A 420 18.35 10.55 -30.76
CA GLN A 420 19.34 10.77 -29.70
C GLN A 420 20.31 9.59 -29.52
N GLY A 421 20.22 8.57 -30.38
CA GLY A 421 21.04 7.35 -30.30
C GLY A 421 20.67 6.44 -29.12
N ILE A 422 19.40 6.44 -28.70
CA ILE A 422 18.86 5.57 -27.65
C ILE A 422 17.88 4.61 -28.29
N SER A 423 18.22 3.32 -28.37
CA SER A 423 17.30 2.32 -28.87
C SER A 423 16.21 2.01 -27.83
N LEU A 424 14.99 1.66 -28.29
CA LEU A 424 13.92 1.22 -27.39
C LEU A 424 14.33 0.00 -26.56
N LYS A 425 15.08 -0.93 -27.17
CA LYS A 425 15.59 -2.12 -26.48
C LYS A 425 16.51 -1.77 -25.31
N ASP A 426 17.42 -0.81 -25.50
CA ASP A 426 18.35 -0.39 -24.45
C ASP A 426 17.62 0.35 -23.34
N LEU A 427 16.66 1.23 -23.68
CA LEU A 427 15.79 1.88 -22.69
C LEU A 427 15.05 0.85 -21.84
N LEU A 428 14.38 -0.12 -22.49
CA LEU A 428 13.65 -1.17 -21.78
C LEU A 428 14.59 -1.99 -20.89
N ASN A 429 15.79 -2.35 -21.35
CA ASN A 429 16.75 -3.07 -20.52
C ASN A 429 17.20 -2.29 -19.28
N GLN A 430 17.44 -0.98 -19.42
CA GLN A 430 17.73 -0.12 -18.26
C GLN A 430 16.55 -0.09 -17.29
N ILE A 431 15.32 0.07 -17.79
CA ILE A 431 14.11 0.07 -16.97
C ILE A 431 13.90 -1.27 -16.26
N LYS A 432 14.07 -2.40 -16.96
CA LYS A 432 13.99 -3.74 -16.37
C LYS A 432 14.99 -3.92 -15.22
N THR A 433 16.24 -3.48 -15.45
CA THR A 433 17.29 -3.48 -14.42
C THR A 433 16.86 -2.62 -13.23
N SER A 434 16.36 -1.42 -13.48
CA SER A 434 15.85 -0.52 -12.43
C SER A 434 14.71 -1.15 -11.61
N ILE A 435 13.73 -1.78 -12.26
CA ILE A 435 12.60 -2.43 -11.58
C ILE A 435 13.08 -3.63 -10.75
N SER A 436 14.01 -4.43 -11.28
CA SER A 436 14.55 -5.61 -10.58
C SER A 436 15.23 -5.29 -9.24
N LEU A 437 15.69 -4.06 -9.06
CA LEU A 437 16.30 -3.59 -7.82
C LEU A 437 15.26 -3.16 -6.76
N ILE A 438 13.98 -3.03 -7.12
CA ILE A 438 12.93 -2.57 -6.22
C ILE A 438 12.34 -3.78 -5.48
N PRO A 439 12.31 -3.80 -4.13
CA PRO A 439 11.69 -4.88 -3.37
C PRO A 439 10.22 -5.05 -3.73
N CYS A 440 9.83 -6.28 -4.11
CA CYS A 440 8.42 -6.62 -4.27
C CYS A 440 7.76 -6.87 -2.91
N LYS A 441 7.24 -5.81 -2.29
CA LYS A 441 6.57 -5.84 -0.98
C LYS A 441 5.04 -5.75 -1.08
N LEU A 442 4.49 -5.97 -2.27
CA LEU A 442 3.09 -5.65 -2.65
C LEU A 442 2.04 -6.66 -2.16
N ASN A 443 2.38 -7.94 -2.05
CA ASN A 443 1.45 -9.02 -1.67
C ASN A 443 2.02 -9.93 -0.58
N ARG A 444 2.42 -9.37 0.58
CA ARG A 444 3.09 -10.13 1.67
C ARG A 444 2.22 -11.26 2.24
N ARG A 445 0.90 -11.13 2.16
CA ARG A 445 -0.07 -12.12 2.65
C ARG A 445 -0.56 -13.07 1.55
N GLN A 446 0.05 -13.02 0.37
CA GLN A 446 -0.20 -13.94 -0.75
C GLN A 446 -1.68 -14.04 -1.14
N ARG A 447 -2.37 -12.89 -1.23
CA ARG A 447 -3.74 -12.79 -1.75
C ARG A 447 -3.79 -13.37 -3.16
N LYS A 448 -4.80 -14.21 -3.41
CA LYS A 448 -4.87 -15.03 -4.64
C LYS A 448 -5.63 -14.37 -5.77
N TYR A 449 -6.36 -13.30 -5.47
CA TYR A 449 -7.27 -12.66 -6.41
C TYR A 449 -7.05 -11.15 -6.42
N CYS A 450 -5.83 -10.74 -6.76
CA CYS A 450 -5.46 -9.34 -6.91
C CYS A 450 -4.52 -9.16 -8.10
N MET A 451 -4.62 -8.03 -8.76
CA MET A 451 -3.64 -7.56 -9.75
C MET A 451 -3.58 -6.05 -9.66
N GLN A 452 -2.53 -5.40 -10.16
CA GLN A 452 -2.53 -3.96 -10.33
C GLN A 452 -1.57 -3.54 -11.44
N ILE A 453 -1.97 -2.53 -12.21
CA ILE A 453 -1.13 -1.85 -13.18
C ILE A 453 -0.59 -0.58 -12.53
N PHE A 454 0.73 -0.42 -12.54
CA PHE A 454 1.45 0.73 -12.03
C PHE A 454 2.10 1.51 -13.18
N GLY A 455 2.10 2.83 -13.11
CA GLY A 455 2.82 3.68 -14.08
C GLY A 455 4.15 4.09 -13.50
N PHE A 456 5.24 3.59 -14.06
CA PHE A 456 6.58 3.96 -13.65
C PHE A 456 7.02 5.19 -14.44
N ASP A 457 7.39 6.25 -13.72
CA ASP A 457 7.76 7.53 -14.30
C ASP A 457 9.28 7.68 -14.23
N TYR A 458 9.93 7.73 -15.38
CA TYR A 458 11.38 7.87 -15.53
C TYR A 458 11.77 9.21 -16.15
N LEU A 459 12.83 9.84 -15.64
CA LEU A 459 13.49 10.96 -16.29
C LEU A 459 14.82 10.50 -16.89
N LEU A 460 15.12 10.93 -18.12
CA LEU A 460 16.46 10.76 -18.69
C LEU A 460 17.26 12.04 -18.49
N ASP A 461 18.50 11.92 -18.09
CA ASP A 461 19.46 13.03 -18.11
C ASP A 461 20.20 13.11 -19.45
N GLU A 462 20.99 14.18 -19.64
CA GLU A 462 21.82 14.40 -20.83
C GLU A 462 22.83 13.28 -21.08
N SER A 463 23.23 12.55 -20.03
CA SER A 463 24.13 11.38 -20.12
C SER A 463 23.39 10.11 -20.55
N LYS A 464 22.09 10.22 -20.85
CA LYS A 464 21.18 9.12 -21.24
C LYS A 464 20.94 8.10 -20.11
N LYS A 465 21.23 8.47 -18.86
CA LYS A 465 20.93 7.66 -17.68
C LYS A 465 19.47 7.90 -17.27
N ILE A 466 18.76 6.82 -16.97
CA ILE A 466 17.41 6.89 -16.41
C ILE A 466 17.43 7.10 -14.90
N HIS A 467 16.43 7.83 -14.42
CA HIS A 467 16.16 8.04 -13.00
C HIS A 467 14.68 7.82 -12.73
N LEU A 468 14.33 6.91 -11.82
CA LEU A 468 12.95 6.73 -11.39
C LEU A 468 12.52 7.94 -10.54
N ILE A 469 11.50 8.67 -10.99
CA ILE A 469 11.01 9.88 -10.32
C ILE A 469 9.69 9.66 -9.57
N GLY A 470 9.01 8.54 -9.81
CA GLY A 470 7.81 8.12 -9.10
C GLY A 470 7.16 6.88 -9.70
N ILE A 471 6.26 6.27 -8.93
CA ILE A 471 5.39 5.18 -9.37
C ILE A 471 3.95 5.61 -9.09
N ASN A 472 3.11 5.63 -10.11
CA ASN A 472 1.69 5.94 -9.99
C ASN A 472 0.88 4.65 -9.78
N ALA A 473 0.07 4.61 -8.74
CA ALA A 473 -0.83 3.49 -8.42
C ALA A 473 -2.04 3.38 -9.37
N ASN A 474 -2.42 4.50 -10.00
CA ASN A 474 -3.56 4.59 -10.90
C ASN A 474 -3.11 5.31 -12.20
N PRO A 475 -2.28 4.65 -13.03
CA PRO A 475 -1.82 5.22 -14.28
C PRO A 475 -2.92 5.26 -15.33
N ILE A 476 -2.64 5.97 -16.42
CA ILE A 476 -3.40 5.86 -17.66
C ILE A 476 -2.81 4.68 -18.44
N TYR A 477 -3.68 3.82 -18.96
CA TYR A 477 -3.30 2.70 -19.81
C TYR A 477 -4.24 2.64 -21.03
N THR A 478 -3.79 1.97 -22.07
CA THR A 478 -4.55 1.78 -23.31
C THR A 478 -5.47 0.57 -23.24
N PHE A 479 -6.35 0.44 -24.24
CA PHE A 479 -7.19 -0.76 -24.40
C PHE A 479 -6.34 -2.03 -24.48
N VAL A 480 -5.25 -1.99 -25.26
CA VAL A 480 -4.37 -3.14 -25.49
C VAL A 480 -3.66 -3.55 -24.20
N GLU A 481 -3.21 -2.58 -23.39
CA GLU A 481 -2.58 -2.83 -22.09
C GLU A 481 -3.55 -3.50 -21.11
N LEU A 482 -4.76 -2.95 -20.98
CA LEU A 482 -5.74 -3.51 -20.05
C LEU A 482 -6.24 -4.89 -20.51
N ASP A 483 -6.52 -5.07 -21.79
CA ASP A 483 -6.94 -6.37 -22.33
C ASP A 483 -5.85 -7.43 -22.17
N GLY A 484 -4.60 -7.09 -22.50
CA GLY A 484 -3.44 -7.97 -22.28
C GLY A 484 -3.25 -8.33 -20.81
N ALA A 485 -3.47 -7.37 -19.90
CA ALA A 485 -3.38 -7.62 -18.48
C ALA A 485 -4.47 -8.60 -18.00
N PHE A 486 -5.69 -8.50 -18.54
CA PHE A 486 -6.79 -9.40 -18.20
C PHE A 486 -6.53 -10.83 -18.69
N LYS A 487 -5.97 -10.99 -19.90
CA LYS A 487 -5.51 -12.30 -20.41
C LYS A 487 -4.47 -12.94 -19.50
N LEU A 488 -3.59 -12.15 -18.92
CA LEU A 488 -2.56 -12.63 -17.99
C LEU A 488 -3.07 -12.90 -16.57
N THR A 489 -4.25 -12.40 -16.20
CA THR A 489 -4.77 -12.39 -14.83
C THR A 489 -6.21 -12.89 -14.75
N ILE A 490 -7.19 -12.01 -15.00
CA ILE A 490 -8.63 -12.26 -14.88
C ILE A 490 -9.03 -13.52 -15.63
N ASP A 491 -8.61 -13.66 -16.89
CA ASP A 491 -9.02 -14.76 -17.76
C ASP A 491 -8.41 -16.11 -17.30
N LYS A 492 -7.32 -16.09 -16.52
CA LYS A 492 -6.76 -17.29 -15.86
C LYS A 492 -7.55 -17.70 -14.61
N ILE A 493 -8.14 -16.73 -13.91
CA ILE A 493 -8.91 -16.96 -12.68
C ILE A 493 -10.37 -17.30 -13.00
N PHE A 494 -10.92 -16.68 -14.04
CA PHE A 494 -12.28 -16.81 -14.54
C PHE A 494 -12.22 -17.24 -16.00
N PRO A 495 -12.03 -18.54 -16.27
CA PRO A 495 -11.81 -19.04 -17.62
C PRO A 495 -12.99 -18.70 -18.53
N ILE A 496 -12.66 -18.08 -19.65
CA ILE A 496 -13.59 -17.74 -20.73
C ILE A 496 -13.34 -18.62 -21.95
N ASN A 497 -14.36 -18.90 -22.75
CA ASN A 497 -14.25 -19.75 -23.95
C ASN A 497 -13.53 -19.07 -25.14
N ASN A 498 -12.80 -17.98 -24.93
CA ASN A 498 -12.15 -17.24 -26.00
C ASN A 498 -10.77 -17.83 -26.34
N LYS A 499 -10.61 -18.31 -27.58
CA LYS A 499 -9.30 -18.43 -28.24
C LYS A 499 -8.81 -17.01 -28.49
N SER A 500 -8.00 -16.47 -27.60
CA SER A 500 -7.41 -15.14 -27.79
C SER A 500 -6.07 -15.22 -28.49
N ASP A 501 -5.80 -14.27 -29.38
CA ASP A 501 -4.49 -14.10 -30.01
C ASP A 501 -3.39 -13.94 -28.95
N GLU A 502 -2.31 -14.71 -29.09
CA GLU A 502 -1.20 -14.80 -28.13
C GLU A 502 -0.29 -13.56 -28.09
N LYS A 503 -0.47 -12.59 -29.00
CA LYS A 503 0.37 -11.39 -29.03
C LYS A 503 0.06 -10.47 -27.85
N SER A 504 0.84 -10.63 -26.79
CA SER A 504 0.83 -9.76 -25.62
C SER A 504 1.88 -8.67 -25.75
N ILE A 505 1.49 -7.42 -25.46
CA ILE A 505 2.43 -6.29 -25.31
C ILE A 505 3.13 -6.29 -23.93
N TRP A 506 2.84 -7.28 -23.09
CA TRP A 506 3.44 -7.45 -21.78
C TRP A 506 4.59 -8.45 -21.85
N ILE A 507 5.80 -7.99 -21.49
CA ILE A 507 6.99 -8.84 -21.36
C ILE A 507 7.19 -9.18 -19.89
N CYS A 508 7.33 -10.47 -19.56
CA CYS A 508 7.66 -10.91 -18.21
C CYS A 508 9.05 -10.41 -17.78
N LEU A 509 9.19 -9.98 -16.52
CA LEU A 509 10.46 -9.52 -15.94
C LEU A 509 11.23 -10.62 -15.19
N ASN A 510 10.62 -11.79 -14.99
CA ASN A 510 11.23 -12.91 -14.26
C ASN A 510 12.23 -13.70 -15.11
#